data_AF-X1FRW1-F1
#
_entry.id   AF-X1FRW1-F1
#
_cell.length_a   1.000
_cell.length_b   1.000
_cell.length_c   1.000
_cell.angle_alpha   90.00
_cell.angle_beta   90.00
_cell.angle_gamma   90.00
#
_symmetry.space_group_name_H-M   'P 1'
#
loop_
_entity.id
_entity.type
_entity.pdbx_description
1 polymer ?
#
loop_
_entity_poly.entity_id
_entity_poly.type
_entity_poly.pdbx_seq_one_letter_code
_entity_poly.pdbx_strand_id
1 'polypeptide(L)'
;MKIDLADQIEEILLNSIEENIKHDNFQIKSIPKIILLIPKDKSHGDLSTNIAMQLSRELRAKPLDIANFIANNLDIKGTIVDKVKIAGPGFINFWLSENWLYKVIDEIREQGKNYGKVNLGKGKKVQVEFVSVNPTGPLHVGHGKCAA
;
A
#
# COMPACT_ATOMS: atom_id res chain seq x y z
N MET A 1 -1.90 -10.52 12.57
CA MET A 1 -1.90 -9.06 12.67
C MET A 1 -1.47 -8.62 11.30
N LYS A 2 -2.38 -8.17 10.42
CA LYS A 2 -2.03 -7.80 9.04
C LYS A 2 -0.77 -6.92 9.10
N ILE A 3 0.39 -7.46 8.74
CA ILE A 3 1.54 -6.61 8.44
C ILE A 3 1.20 -6.00 7.09
N ASP A 4 0.33 -4.99 7.11
CA ASP A 4 0.05 -4.22 5.91
C ASP A 4 1.26 -3.31 5.75
N LEU A 5 2.26 -3.80 5.03
CA LEU A 5 3.52 -3.11 4.76
C LEU A 5 3.25 -1.71 4.17
N ALA A 6 2.15 -1.60 3.42
CA ALA A 6 1.66 -0.34 2.90
C ALA A 6 1.23 0.62 4.02
N ASP A 7 0.49 0.15 5.03
CA ASP A 7 0.05 0.98 6.15
C ASP A 7 1.25 1.52 6.95
N GLN A 8 2.28 0.70 7.19
CA GLN A 8 3.50 1.17 7.89
C GLN A 8 4.22 2.28 7.12
N ILE A 9 4.36 2.13 5.80
CA ILE A 9 5.02 3.13 4.96
C ILE A 9 4.15 4.38 4.84
N GLU A 10 2.83 4.21 4.76
CA GLU A 10 1.87 5.32 4.79
C GLU A 10 1.97 6.09 6.11
N GLU A 11 2.03 5.42 7.26
CA GLU A 11 2.24 6.06 8.57
C GLU A 11 3.56 6.82 8.65
N ILE A 12 4.67 6.20 8.20
CA ILE A 12 5.99 6.85 8.18
C ILE A 12 5.97 8.11 7.30
N LEU A 13 5.32 8.04 6.13
CA LEU A 13 5.18 9.18 5.25
C LEU A 13 4.27 10.26 5.84
N LEU A 14 3.14 9.90 6.44
CA LEU A 14 2.24 10.85 7.09
C LEU A 14 2.95 11.59 8.22
N ASN A 15 3.62 10.86 9.12
CA ASN A 15 4.36 11.44 10.23
C ASN A 15 5.45 12.39 9.74
N SER A 16 6.25 11.96 8.76
CA SER A 16 7.30 12.81 8.17
C SER A 16 6.71 14.06 7.51
N ILE A 17 5.62 13.93 6.74
CA ILE A 17 4.96 15.07 6.10
C ILE A 17 4.38 16.03 7.16
N GLU A 18 3.71 15.53 8.20
CA GLU A 18 3.10 16.37 9.25
C GLU A 18 4.14 17.12 10.10
N GLU A 19 5.24 16.47 10.48
CA GLU A 19 6.31 17.11 11.26
C GLU A 19 6.95 18.23 10.46
N ASN A 20 7.25 17.98 9.19
CA ASN A 20 8.04 18.90 8.37
C ASN A 20 7.21 20.08 7.80
N ILE A 21 5.90 19.90 7.57
CA ILE A 21 4.99 21.00 7.21
C ILE A 21 4.90 22.04 8.34
N LYS A 22 4.92 21.59 9.61
CA LYS A 22 4.88 22.49 10.78
C LYS A 22 6.16 23.31 10.93
N HIS A 23 7.31 22.75 10.54
CA HIS A 23 8.61 23.38 10.70
C HIS A 23 8.90 24.47 9.65
N ASP A 24 8.50 24.28 8.39
CA ASP A 24 8.89 25.15 7.28
C ASP A 24 7.79 26.15 6.81
N ASN A 25 6.77 26.42 7.64
CA ASN A 25 5.68 27.37 7.33
C ASN A 25 4.86 27.04 6.06
N PHE A 26 4.85 25.79 5.61
CA PHE A 26 3.99 25.39 4.50
C PHE A 26 2.53 25.31 4.96
N GLN A 27 1.63 26.08 4.33
CA GLN A 27 0.20 25.99 4.60
C GLN A 27 -0.45 25.00 3.62
N ILE A 28 -0.54 23.74 4.02
CA ILE A 28 -1.31 22.71 3.29
C ILE A 28 -2.71 22.64 3.90
N LYS A 29 -3.75 22.61 3.06
CA LYS A 29 -5.15 22.52 3.54
C LYS A 29 -5.49 21.12 4.00
N SER A 30 -4.97 20.12 3.31
CA SER A 30 -5.12 18.71 3.62
C SER A 30 -4.04 17.89 2.94
N ILE A 31 -3.49 16.89 3.63
CA ILE A 31 -2.61 15.91 3.01
C ILE A 31 -3.51 15.01 2.13
N PRO A 32 -3.24 14.90 0.81
CA PRO A 32 -4.00 14.01 -0.05
C PRO A 32 -3.72 12.55 0.33
N LYS A 33 -4.67 11.67 0.00
CA LYS A 33 -4.53 10.24 0.29
C LYS A 33 -3.23 9.70 -0.34
N ILE A 34 -2.36 9.13 0.48
CA ILE A 34 -1.14 8.49 0.03
C ILE A 34 -1.54 7.19 -0.69
N ILE A 35 -0.98 7.01 -1.89
CA ILE A 35 -1.19 5.79 -2.67
C ILE A 35 0.17 5.15 -2.89
N LEU A 36 0.32 3.91 -2.43
CA LEU A 36 1.47 3.07 -2.67
C LEU A 36 1.12 2.05 -3.75
N LEU A 37 1.96 1.96 -4.78
CA LEU A 37 1.80 1.03 -5.89
C LEU A 37 3.10 0.26 -6.11
N ILE A 38 2.97 -0.96 -6.65
CA ILE A 38 4.12 -1.71 -7.14
C ILE A 38 4.58 -1.07 -8.46
N PRO A 39 5.83 -0.62 -8.58
CA PRO A 39 6.36 -0.05 -9.82
C PRO A 39 6.31 -1.06 -10.97
N LYS A 40 6.08 -0.58 -12.20
CA LYS A 40 6.14 -1.43 -13.39
C LYS A 40 7.55 -1.97 -13.65
N ASP A 41 8.56 -1.14 -13.40
CA ASP A 41 9.97 -1.51 -13.50
C ASP A 41 10.50 -1.84 -12.10
N LYS A 42 11.00 -3.06 -11.91
CA LYS A 42 11.59 -3.52 -10.65
C LYS A 42 12.84 -2.72 -10.25
N SER A 43 13.49 -2.04 -11.20
CA SER A 43 14.60 -1.12 -10.92
C SER A 43 14.16 0.09 -10.08
N HIS A 44 12.86 0.33 -9.94
CA HIS A 44 12.25 1.38 -9.12
C HIS A 44 11.79 0.89 -7.75
N GLY A 45 12.27 -0.26 -7.30
CA GLY A 45 11.99 -0.78 -5.95
C GLY A 45 10.71 -1.59 -5.86
N ASP A 46 10.31 -1.87 -4.63
CA ASP A 46 9.17 -2.73 -4.32
C ASP A 46 7.86 -1.94 -4.29
N LEU A 47 7.93 -0.69 -3.81
CA LEU A 47 6.79 0.22 -3.70
C LEU A 47 7.17 1.63 -4.17
N SER A 48 6.19 2.37 -4.67
CA SER A 48 6.34 3.76 -5.11
C SER A 48 5.11 4.58 -4.76
N THR A 49 5.32 5.86 -4.48
CA THR A 49 4.26 6.85 -4.34
C THR A 49 4.52 8.10 -5.20
N ASN A 50 3.44 8.75 -5.63
CA ASN A 50 3.45 10.03 -6.34
C ASN A 50 3.03 11.22 -5.44
N ILE A 51 3.07 11.05 -4.12
CA ILE A 51 2.59 12.04 -3.15
C ILE A 51 3.18 13.45 -3.38
N ALA A 52 4.47 13.54 -3.74
CA ALA A 52 5.13 14.81 -4.02
C ALA A 52 4.50 15.58 -5.20
N MET A 53 4.00 14.86 -6.20
CA MET A 53 3.29 15.44 -7.35
C MET A 53 1.88 15.91 -6.99
N GLN A 54 1.24 15.25 -6.03
CA GLN A 54 -0.07 15.68 -5.54
C GLN A 54 0.07 16.95 -4.69
N LEU A 55 1.10 16.99 -3.83
CA LEU A 55 1.40 18.14 -2.97
C LEU A 55 1.91 19.36 -3.73
N SER A 56 2.50 19.19 -4.92
CA SER A 56 3.07 20.30 -5.70
C SER A 56 2.06 21.40 -6.03
N ARG A 57 0.78 21.05 -6.20
CA ARG A 57 -0.29 22.01 -6.47
C ARG A 57 -0.58 22.91 -5.28
N GLU A 58 -0.59 22.34 -4.07
CA GLU A 58 -0.85 23.08 -2.84
C GLU A 58 0.37 23.89 -2.41
N LEU A 59 1.56 23.27 -2.47
CA LEU A 59 2.82 23.89 -2.06
C LEU A 59 3.39 24.89 -3.07
N ARG A 60 2.86 24.93 -4.30
CA ARG A 60 3.38 25.73 -5.42
C ARG A 60 4.90 25.57 -5.64
N ALA A 61 5.42 24.40 -5.29
CA ALA A 61 6.83 24.03 -5.43
C ALA A 61 6.99 22.92 -6.47
N LYS A 62 8.21 22.74 -6.99
CA LYS A 62 8.47 21.67 -7.96
C LYS A 62 8.30 20.32 -7.27
N PRO A 63 7.62 19.33 -7.88
CA PRO A 63 7.44 18.03 -7.24
C PRO A 63 8.75 17.33 -6.89
N LEU A 64 9.81 17.54 -7.68
CA LEU A 64 11.13 17.00 -7.38
C LEU A 64 11.72 17.58 -6.08
N ASP A 65 11.54 18.87 -5.83
CA ASP A 65 12.02 19.52 -4.61
C ASP A 65 11.24 18.99 -3.39
N ILE A 66 9.93 18.80 -3.54
CA ILE A 66 9.07 18.18 -2.51
C ILE A 66 9.48 16.72 -2.26
N ALA A 67 9.77 15.95 -3.31
CA ALA A 67 10.20 14.57 -3.18
C ALA A 67 11.54 14.47 -2.43
N ASN A 68 12.50 15.34 -2.75
CA ASN A 68 13.78 15.44 -2.05
C ASN A 68 13.58 15.83 -0.59
N PHE A 69 12.71 16.80 -0.32
CA PHE A 69 12.38 17.21 1.03
C PHE A 69 11.80 16.07 1.86
N ILE A 70 10.82 15.33 1.33
CA ILE A 70 10.22 14.18 2.02
C ILE A 70 11.27 13.10 2.23
N ALA A 71 12.02 12.72 1.20
CA ALA A 71 13.00 11.63 1.30
C ALA A 71 14.15 11.94 2.27
N ASN A 72 14.60 13.20 2.36
CA ASN A 72 15.68 13.60 3.26
C ASN A 72 15.24 13.66 4.73
N ASN A 73 13.96 13.90 4.99
CA ASN A 73 13.38 13.97 6.33
C ASN A 73 12.62 12.70 6.71
N LEU A 74 12.75 11.63 5.93
CA LEU A 74 12.14 10.34 6.23
C LEU A 74 13.05 9.57 7.19
N ASP A 75 12.61 9.34 8.43
CA ASP A 75 13.32 8.41 9.30
C ASP A 75 12.94 6.98 8.96
N ILE A 76 13.88 6.28 8.31
CA ILE A 76 13.73 4.87 7.94
C ILE A 76 14.36 3.92 8.96
N LYS A 77 15.03 4.42 10.01
CA LYS A 77 15.71 3.57 10.99
C LYS A 77 14.70 2.74 11.78
N GLY A 78 14.97 1.44 11.89
CA GLY A 78 14.09 0.51 12.60
C GLY A 78 12.79 0.17 11.85
N THR A 79 12.60 0.69 10.64
CA THR A 79 11.46 0.39 9.78
C THR A 79 11.74 -0.81 8.87
N ILE A 80 10.74 -1.22 8.10
CA ILE A 80 10.88 -2.26 7.07
C ILE A 80 11.59 -1.76 5.80
N VAL A 81 11.82 -0.45 5.65
CA VAL A 81 12.42 0.16 4.46
C VAL A 81 13.95 0.16 4.58
N ASP A 82 14.63 -0.42 3.60
CA ASP A 82 16.10 -0.42 3.50
C ASP A 82 16.61 0.84 2.80
N LYS A 83 15.90 1.27 1.75
CA LYS A 83 16.32 2.41 0.94
C LYS A 83 15.15 3.16 0.32
N VAL A 84 15.35 4.47 0.16
CA VAL A 84 14.46 5.34 -0.62
C VAL A 84 15.25 6.00 -1.75
N LYS A 85 14.66 6.09 -2.93
CA LYS A 85 15.20 6.90 -4.05
C LYS A 85 14.08 7.68 -4.73
N ILE A 86 14.47 8.77 -5.38
CA ILE A 86 13.57 9.57 -6.17
C ILE A 86 13.79 9.28 -7.65
N ALA A 87 12.71 9.22 -8.42
CA ALA A 87 12.77 8.99 -9.86
C ALA A 87 11.84 9.93 -10.64
N GLY A 88 12.25 10.23 -11.87
CA GLY A 88 11.46 10.97 -12.84
C GLY A 88 10.94 12.30 -12.30
N PRO A 89 9.64 12.60 -12.45
CA PRO A 89 9.08 13.89 -12.07
C PRO A 89 8.90 14.09 -10.56
N GLY A 90 9.23 13.13 -9.70
CA GLY A 90 9.00 13.20 -8.24
C GLY A 90 8.33 11.96 -7.65
N PHE A 91 8.55 10.78 -8.24
CA PHE A 91 8.16 9.52 -7.59
C PHE A 91 9.14 9.23 -6.45
N ILE A 92 8.60 8.80 -5.32
CA ILE A 92 9.38 8.33 -4.17
C ILE A 92 9.26 6.80 -4.16
N ASN A 93 10.38 6.13 -4.39
CA ASN A 93 10.52 4.69 -4.53
C ASN A 93 11.15 4.09 -3.27
N PHE A 94 10.64 2.96 -2.81
CA PHE A 94 11.06 2.27 -1.61
C PHE A 94 11.55 0.86 -1.93
N TRP A 95 12.67 0.48 -1.32
CA TRP A 95 13.17 -0.88 -1.26
C TRP A 95 13.00 -1.39 0.16
N LEU A 96 12.40 -2.56 0.31
CA LEU A 96 12.12 -3.16 1.60
C LEU A 96 13.27 -4.07 2.03
N SER A 97 13.56 -4.10 3.32
CA SER A 97 14.60 -4.94 3.92
C SER A 97 14.22 -6.42 3.88
N GLU A 98 15.10 -7.33 3.45
CA GLU A 98 14.79 -8.77 3.41
C GLU A 98 14.25 -9.33 4.75
N ASN A 99 14.61 -8.68 5.87
CA ASN A 99 14.12 -8.99 7.20
C ASN A 99 12.59 -8.96 7.36
N TRP A 100 11.87 -8.18 6.54
CA TRP A 100 10.41 -8.18 6.60
C TRP A 100 9.81 -9.53 6.20
N LEU A 101 10.48 -10.27 5.30
CA LEU A 101 10.02 -11.59 4.84
C LEU A 101 10.04 -12.62 5.96
N TYR A 102 11.07 -12.59 6.82
CA TYR A 102 11.16 -13.53 7.94
C TYR A 102 10.02 -13.35 8.94
N LYS A 103 9.57 -12.10 9.17
CA LYS A 103 8.41 -11.83 10.06
C LYS A 103 7.12 -12.46 9.53
N VAL A 104 6.94 -12.53 8.21
CA VAL A 104 5.77 -13.17 7.60
C VAL A 104 5.78 -14.68 7.84
N ILE A 105 6.95 -15.32 7.79
CA ILE A 105 7.09 -16.75 8.08
C ILE A 105 6.67 -17.05 9.53
N ASP A 106 7.11 -16.20 10.47
CA ASP A 106 6.69 -16.32 11.87
C ASP A 106 5.17 -16.13 12.04
N GLU A 107 4.57 -15.15 11.35
CA GLU A 107 3.13 -14.92 11.37
C GLU A 107 2.35 -16.12 10.80
N ILE A 108 2.82 -16.71 9.69
CA ILE A 108 2.24 -17.93 9.11
C ILE A 108 2.29 -19.08 10.11
N ARG A 109 3.43 -19.27 10.78
CA ARG A 109 3.60 -20.33 11.78
C ARG A 109 2.69 -20.12 12.98
N GLU A 110 2.57 -18.88 13.48
CA GLU A 110 1.73 -18.53 14.63
C GLU A 110 0.24 -18.71 14.32
N GLN A 111 -0.22 -18.26 13.15
CA GLN A 111 -1.63 -18.38 12.75
C GLN A 111 -2.01 -19.79 12.28
N GLY A 112 -1.04 -20.55 11.76
CA GLY A 112 -1.22 -21.93 11.29
C GLY A 112 -2.39 -22.05 10.32
N LYS A 113 -3.36 -22.92 10.63
CA LYS A 113 -4.57 -23.15 9.81
C LYS A 113 -5.47 -21.92 9.67
N ASN A 114 -5.29 -20.92 10.53
CA ASN A 114 -6.06 -19.67 10.47
C ASN A 114 -5.35 -18.58 9.64
N TYR A 115 -4.15 -18.82 9.12
CA TYR A 115 -3.46 -17.84 8.29
C TYR A 115 -4.31 -17.48 7.07
N GLY A 116 -4.45 -16.17 6.80
CA GLY A 116 -5.32 -15.65 5.74
C GLY A 116 -6.82 -15.56 6.09
N LYS A 117 -7.25 -16.09 7.24
CA LYS A 117 -8.63 -15.94 7.71
C LYS A 117 -8.85 -14.50 8.19
N VAL A 118 -9.82 -13.81 7.61
CA VAL A 118 -10.16 -12.42 7.95
C VAL A 118 -11.61 -12.30 8.38
N ASN A 119 -11.88 -11.42 9.36
CA ASN A 119 -13.24 -11.07 9.79
C ASN A 119 -13.72 -9.76 9.13
N LEU A 120 -13.56 -9.64 7.81
CA LEU A 120 -13.99 -8.46 7.04
C LEU A 120 -15.49 -8.18 7.19
N GLY A 121 -16.29 -9.24 7.27
CA GLY A 121 -17.74 -9.15 7.38
C GLY A 121 -18.23 -8.61 8.73
N LYS A 122 -17.43 -8.67 9.80
CA LYS A 122 -17.82 -8.25 11.16
C LYS A 122 -19.23 -8.74 11.56
N GLY A 123 -19.55 -10.00 11.26
CA GLY A 123 -20.85 -10.62 11.53
C GLY A 123 -21.97 -10.33 10.50
N LYS A 124 -21.69 -9.60 9.41
CA LYS A 124 -22.64 -9.40 8.31
C LYS A 124 -22.88 -10.70 7.55
N LYS A 125 -24.14 -10.95 7.19
CA LYS A 125 -24.54 -12.07 6.32
C LYS A 125 -24.35 -11.68 4.86
N VAL A 126 -23.87 -12.61 4.05
CA VAL A 126 -23.73 -12.46 2.59
C VAL A 126 -24.51 -13.59 1.94
N GLN A 127 -25.36 -13.26 0.97
CA GLN A 127 -26.03 -14.24 0.12
C GLN A 127 -25.21 -14.42 -1.16
N VAL A 128 -24.80 -15.64 -1.43
CA VAL A 128 -24.13 -16.01 -2.68
C VAL A 128 -25.08 -16.93 -3.44
N GLU A 129 -25.72 -16.39 -4.48
CA GLU A 129 -26.51 -17.17 -5.42
C GLU A 129 -25.65 -17.46 -6.65
N PHE A 130 -25.56 -18.73 -7.03
CA PHE A 130 -24.71 -19.17 -8.13
C PHE A 130 -25.35 -20.38 -8.82
N VAL A 131 -24.88 -20.69 -10.04
CA VAL A 131 -25.44 -21.70 -10.96
C VAL A 131 -26.82 -21.33 -11.51
N SER A 132 -27.87 -21.20 -10.68
CA SER A 132 -29.26 -20.82 -11.04
C SER A 132 -29.73 -21.31 -12.42
N VAL A 133 -29.45 -22.58 -12.73
CA VAL A 133 -29.77 -23.17 -14.03
C VAL A 133 -31.23 -23.59 -14.03
N ASN A 134 -31.93 -23.32 -15.13
CA ASN A 134 -33.27 -23.84 -15.34
C ASN A 134 -33.26 -25.37 -15.27
N PRO A 135 -34.19 -26.02 -14.55
CA PRO A 135 -34.19 -27.47 -14.33
C PRO A 135 -34.54 -28.29 -15.59
N THR A 136 -34.55 -27.67 -16.77
CA THR A 136 -34.85 -28.27 -18.06
C THR A 136 -33.57 -28.37 -18.89
N GLY A 137 -33.07 -29.59 -19.09
CA GLY A 137 -31.90 -29.88 -19.92
C GLY A 137 -30.65 -30.29 -19.12
N PRO A 138 -29.63 -30.85 -19.81
CA PRO A 138 -28.42 -31.33 -19.16
C PRO A 138 -27.51 -30.18 -18.70
N LEU A 139 -26.76 -30.41 -17.63
CA LEU A 139 -25.70 -29.48 -17.23
C LEU A 139 -24.51 -29.59 -18.20
N HIS A 140 -23.91 -28.45 -18.54
CA HIS A 140 -22.70 -28.37 -19.36
C HIS A 140 -21.56 -27.65 -18.63
N VAL A 141 -20.37 -27.62 -19.23
CA VAL A 141 -19.15 -27.02 -18.64
C VAL A 141 -19.35 -25.57 -18.17
N GLY A 142 -20.16 -24.77 -18.87
CA GLY A 142 -20.51 -23.42 -18.42
C GLY A 142 -21.15 -23.37 -17.02
N HIS A 143 -22.00 -24.34 -16.65
CA HIS A 143 -22.59 -24.42 -15.32
C HIS A 143 -21.57 -24.84 -14.27
N GLY A 144 -20.63 -25.73 -14.65
CA GLY A 144 -19.51 -26.12 -13.79
C GLY A 144 -18.62 -24.91 -13.45
N LYS A 145 -18.37 -24.01 -14.40
CA LYS A 145 -17.68 -22.74 -14.14
C LYS A 145 -18.46 -21.84 -13.17
N CYS A 146 -19.78 -21.76 -13.31
CA CYS A 146 -20.62 -20.99 -12.39
C CYS A 146 -20.70 -21.60 -10.97
N ALA A 147 -20.31 -22.87 -10.81
CA ALA A 147 -20.32 -23.61 -9.54
C ALA A 147 -19.01 -23.54 -8.74
N ALA A 148 -17.91 -23.14 -9.38
CA ALA A 148 -16.56 -23.11 -8.83
C ALA A 148 -16.17 -21.71 -8.35
#